data_AF-A0A0B8PAT3-F1
#
_entry.id   AF-A0A0B8PAT3-F1
#
_cell.length_a   1.000
_cell.length_b   1.000
_cell.length_c   1.000
_cell.angle_alpha   90.00
_cell.angle_beta   90.00
_cell.angle_gamma   90.00
#
_symmetry.space_group_name_H-M   'P 1'
#
loop_
_entity.id
_entity.type
_entity.pdbx_description
1 polymer ?
#
loop_
_entity_poly.entity_id
_entity_poly.type
_entity_poly.pdbx_seq_one_letter_code
_entity_poly.pdbx_strand_id
1 'polypeptide(L)'
;MTDFASFWAMLTDVPLVGSIDELMVRGGPVLWWLAAVMLVFWILVLDRVLYFFWLFPKYQHQWVLQWQQRSDRHSWYALSQRTAWLSESESSLKRSLSLMKVLVALFPMLGLLGTVTGMISVFDVMAAQGNSEPRLMAAGISMATIPTMAGMVAALWYVCLFEIIWIGRAQAIAFRAHAANP
;
A
#
# COMPACT_ATOMS: atom_id res chain seq x y z
N MET A 1 9.54 28.26 24.05
CA MET A 1 9.33 27.93 22.62
C MET A 1 10.68 27.71 21.96
N THR A 2 11.49 26.84 22.57
CA THR A 2 12.78 26.35 22.09
C THR A 2 12.53 24.93 21.62
N ASP A 3 12.89 24.47 20.45
CA ASP A 3 13.28 25.11 19.21
C ASP A 3 13.05 23.97 18.21
N PHE A 4 11.99 24.03 17.40
CA PHE A 4 11.68 22.93 16.46
C PHE A 4 12.87 22.65 15.53
N ALA A 5 13.70 23.67 15.28
CA ALA A 5 14.95 23.56 14.56
C ALA A 5 16.02 22.75 15.31
N SER A 6 16.12 22.87 16.65
CA SER A 6 17.07 22.05 17.43
C SER A 6 16.61 20.61 17.58
N PHE A 7 15.30 20.37 17.67
CA PHE A 7 14.71 19.02 17.61
C PHE A 7 14.96 18.38 16.23
N TRP A 8 14.76 19.14 15.14
CA TRP A 8 15.04 18.68 13.78
C TRP A 8 16.53 18.40 13.57
N ALA A 9 17.43 19.26 14.05
CA ALA A 9 18.87 19.07 14.01
C ALA A 9 19.30 17.79 14.78
N MET A 10 18.73 17.56 15.97
CA MET A 10 18.97 16.35 16.75
C MET A 10 18.42 15.09 16.06
N LEU A 11 17.34 15.22 15.31
CA LEU A 11 16.75 14.12 14.54
C LEU A 11 17.58 13.79 13.29
N THR A 12 18.18 14.80 12.65
CA THR A 12 19.12 14.60 11.51
C THR A 12 20.47 14.03 11.93
N ASP A 13 20.91 14.27 13.17
CA ASP A 13 22.14 13.66 13.75
C ASP A 13 21.99 12.16 14.05
N VAL A 14 20.77 11.61 13.97
CA VAL A 14 20.56 10.17 14.08
C VAL A 14 21.13 9.51 12.82
N PRO A 15 22.08 8.55 12.93
CA PRO A 15 22.76 7.97 11.77
C PRO A 15 21.80 7.33 10.74
N LEU A 16 20.61 6.93 11.19
CA LEU A 16 19.56 6.36 10.37
C LEU A 16 18.87 7.42 9.48
N VAL A 17 18.69 8.65 9.97
CA VAL A 17 18.07 9.75 9.21
C VAL A 17 19.03 10.32 8.18
N GLY A 18 20.30 10.50 8.53
CA GLY A 18 21.33 10.91 7.56
C GLY A 18 21.52 9.91 6.41
N SER A 19 21.43 8.60 6.71
CA SER A 19 21.52 7.55 5.69
C SER A 19 20.34 7.56 4.71
N ILE A 20 19.14 7.93 5.17
CA ILE A 20 17.96 8.03 4.30
C ILE A 20 18.07 9.25 3.40
N ASP A 21 18.53 10.40 3.91
CA ASP A 21 18.73 11.60 3.10
C ASP A 21 19.75 11.37 1.98
N GLU A 22 20.87 10.73 2.30
CA GLU A 22 21.87 10.36 1.30
C GLU A 22 21.30 9.41 0.23
N LEU A 23 20.45 8.45 0.63
CA LEU A 23 19.78 7.54 -0.29
C LEU A 23 18.76 8.27 -1.18
N MET A 24 18.03 9.24 -0.62
CA MET A 24 17.06 10.08 -1.34
C MET A 24 17.76 10.97 -2.38
N VAL A 25 18.90 11.55 -2.03
CA VAL A 25 19.72 12.33 -2.96
C VAL A 25 20.29 11.46 -4.08
N ARG A 26 20.79 10.25 -3.77
CA ARG A 26 21.33 9.31 -4.77
C ARG A 26 20.25 8.73 -5.69
N GLY A 27 19.05 8.46 -5.19
CA GLY A 27 17.94 7.90 -5.97
C GLY A 27 17.20 8.92 -6.85
N GLY A 28 17.49 10.21 -6.68
CA GLY A 28 16.93 11.29 -7.49
C GLY A 28 15.45 11.57 -7.22
N PRO A 29 14.82 12.45 -8.04
CA PRO A 29 13.44 12.92 -7.83
C PRO A 29 12.38 11.82 -7.86
N VAL A 30 12.62 10.74 -8.62
CA VAL A 30 11.67 9.62 -8.75
C VAL A 30 11.46 8.92 -7.41
N LEU A 31 12.50 8.85 -6.57
CA LEU A 31 12.40 8.20 -5.26
C LEU A 31 11.48 8.97 -4.31
N TRP A 32 11.40 10.30 -4.43
CA TRP A 32 10.44 11.12 -3.70
C TRP A 32 9.00 10.85 -4.14
N TRP A 33 8.77 10.70 -5.45
CA TRP A 33 7.45 10.31 -5.96
C TRP A 33 7.06 8.91 -5.49
N LEU A 34 8.01 7.97 -5.48
CA LEU A 34 7.81 6.62 -4.94
C LEU A 34 7.46 6.66 -3.46
N ALA A 35 8.15 7.48 -2.66
CA ALA A 35 7.87 7.68 -1.25
C ALA A 35 6.46 8.27 -1.01
N ALA A 36 6.03 9.23 -1.83
CA ALA A 36 4.69 9.81 -1.75
C ALA A 36 3.60 8.76 -2.05
N VAL A 37 3.78 7.95 -3.09
CA VAL A 37 2.84 6.86 -3.43
C VAL A 37 2.82 5.78 -2.34
N MET A 38 3.98 5.46 -1.77
CA MET A 38 4.14 4.56 -0.61
C MET A 38 3.35 5.08 0.60
N LEU A 39 3.42 6.38 0.89
CA LEU A 39 2.67 7.00 1.99
C LEU A 39 1.15 6.91 1.75
N VAL A 40 0.68 7.27 0.56
CA VAL A 40 -0.75 7.17 0.19
C VAL A 40 -1.24 5.73 0.33
N PHE A 41 -0.43 4.76 -0.11
CA PHE A 41 -0.73 3.35 0.06
C PHE A 41 -0.87 2.97 1.54
N TRP A 42 0.09 3.37 2.39
CA TRP A 42 0.02 3.09 3.83
C TRP A 42 -1.23 3.68 4.49
N ILE A 43 -1.66 4.88 4.09
CA ILE A 43 -2.91 5.47 4.56
C ILE A 43 -4.11 4.60 4.16
N LEU A 44 -4.18 4.17 2.90
CA LEU A 44 -5.27 3.31 2.42
C LEU A 44 -5.29 1.95 3.12
N VAL A 45 -4.11 1.37 3.38
CA VAL A 45 -3.98 0.15 4.17
C VAL A 45 -4.48 0.36 5.58
N LEU A 46 -4.05 1.43 6.24
CA LEU A 46 -4.37 1.70 7.63
C LEU A 46 -5.87 1.86 7.81
N ASP A 47 -6.53 2.64 6.94
CA ASP A 47 -7.99 2.76 6.91
C ASP A 47 -8.67 1.38 6.83
N ARG A 48 -8.12 0.46 6.01
CA ARG A 48 -8.69 -0.88 5.82
C ARG A 48 -8.41 -1.84 6.95
N VAL A 49 -7.21 -1.84 7.51
CA VAL A 49 -6.87 -2.64 8.69
C VAL A 49 -7.72 -2.18 9.88
N LEU A 50 -7.89 -0.87 10.08
CA LEU A 50 -8.79 -0.33 11.11
C LEU A 50 -10.25 -0.71 10.87
N TYR A 51 -10.74 -0.64 9.63
CA TYR A 51 -12.09 -1.08 9.30
C TYR A 51 -12.32 -2.56 9.68
N PHE A 52 -11.37 -3.43 9.32
CA PHE A 52 -11.45 -4.86 9.60
C PHE A 52 -11.37 -5.17 11.10
N PHE A 53 -10.45 -4.53 11.83
CA PHE A 53 -10.28 -4.76 13.26
C PHE A 53 -11.38 -4.12 14.12
N TRP A 54 -11.81 -2.89 13.82
CA TRP A 54 -12.69 -2.13 14.72
C TRP A 54 -14.15 -2.05 14.27
N LEU A 55 -14.42 -1.94 12.96
CA LEU A 55 -15.79 -1.69 12.49
C LEU A 55 -16.57 -2.98 12.25
N PHE A 56 -15.90 -4.00 11.71
CA PHE A 56 -16.49 -5.29 11.38
C PHE A 56 -17.13 -6.07 12.56
N PRO A 57 -16.53 -6.13 13.77
CA PRO A 57 -17.15 -6.86 14.89
C PRO A 57 -18.49 -6.25 15.32
N LYS A 58 -18.69 -4.93 15.16
CA LYS A 58 -19.94 -4.24 15.54
C LYS A 58 -21.09 -4.57 14.59
N TYR A 59 -20.84 -4.58 13.27
CA TYR A 59 -21.87 -4.93 12.27
C TYR A 59 -22.30 -6.40 12.37
N GLN A 60 -21.36 -7.30 12.66
CA GLN A 60 -21.67 -8.73 12.83
C GLN A 60 -22.67 -8.96 13.96
N HIS A 61 -22.48 -8.28 15.08
CA HIS A 61 -23.33 -8.47 16.24
C HIS A 61 -24.77 -8.00 15.97
N GLN A 62 -24.96 -6.92 15.20
CA GLN A 62 -26.30 -6.42 14.87
C GLN A 62 -27.06 -7.34 13.91
N TRP A 63 -26.40 -7.86 12.87
CA TRP A 63 -27.07 -8.75 11.90
C TRP A 63 -27.44 -10.11 12.50
N VAL A 64 -26.58 -10.66 13.36
CA VAL A 64 -26.87 -11.92 14.07
C VAL A 64 -28.02 -11.73 15.05
N LEU A 65 -28.05 -10.62 15.81
CA LEU A 65 -29.16 -10.31 16.71
C LEU A 65 -30.49 -10.13 15.97
N GLN A 66 -30.50 -9.40 14.85
CA GLN A 66 -31.70 -9.23 14.02
C GLN A 66 -32.18 -10.55 13.39
N TRP A 67 -31.25 -11.42 12.99
CA TRP A 67 -31.57 -12.74 12.45
C TRP A 67 -32.16 -13.67 13.51
N GLN A 68 -31.60 -13.67 14.73
CA GLN A 68 -32.10 -14.49 15.84
C GLN A 68 -33.51 -14.08 16.30
N GLN A 69 -33.86 -12.80 16.19
CA GLN A 69 -35.18 -12.28 16.56
C GLN A 69 -36.29 -12.61 15.55
N ARG A 70 -35.97 -13.09 14.34
CA ARG A 70 -36.99 -13.47 13.35
C ARG A 70 -37.58 -14.87 13.62
N SER A 71 -38.91 -14.94 13.56
CA SER A 71 -39.72 -16.16 13.69
C SER A 71 -39.70 -17.03 12.44
N ASP A 72 -39.46 -16.44 11.26
CA ASP A 72 -39.48 -17.15 9.97
C ASP A 72 -38.11 -17.05 9.28
N ARG A 73 -37.36 -18.16 9.31
CA ARG A 73 -35.95 -18.24 8.87
C ARG A 73 -35.77 -19.05 7.59
N HIS A 74 -36.79 -19.79 7.18
CA HIS A 74 -36.74 -20.71 6.04
C HIS A 74 -37.54 -20.21 4.83
N SER A 75 -38.26 -19.09 4.95
CA SER A 75 -38.96 -18.51 3.81
C SER A 75 -37.97 -18.01 2.75
N TRP A 76 -38.35 -18.17 1.48
CA TRP A 76 -37.54 -17.71 0.34
C TRP A 76 -37.21 -16.22 0.41
N TYR A 77 -38.10 -15.42 1.01
CA TYR A 77 -37.92 -13.99 1.26
C TYR A 77 -36.80 -13.70 2.29
N ALA A 78 -36.64 -14.53 3.32
CA ALA A 78 -35.54 -14.37 4.28
C ALA A 78 -34.17 -14.68 3.65
N LEU A 79 -34.13 -15.67 2.75
CA LEU A 79 -32.93 -16.02 1.98
C LEU A 79 -32.51 -14.91 1.00
N SER A 80 -33.46 -14.27 0.31
CA SER A 80 -33.16 -13.17 -0.63
C SER A 80 -32.68 -11.89 0.06
N GLN A 81 -33.15 -11.59 1.27
CA GLN A 81 -32.60 -10.49 2.07
C GLN A 81 -31.15 -10.76 2.51
N ARG A 82 -30.84 -12.01 2.89
CA ARG A 82 -29.47 -12.41 3.27
C ARG A 82 -28.50 -12.25 2.11
N THR A 83 -28.88 -12.70 0.91
CA THR A 83 -28.03 -12.59 -0.28
C THR A 83 -27.85 -11.14 -0.71
N ALA A 84 -28.85 -10.29 -0.51
CA ALA A 84 -28.73 -8.84 -0.74
C ALA A 84 -27.70 -8.20 0.21
N TRP A 85 -27.76 -8.45 1.51
CA TRP A 85 -26.78 -7.92 2.49
C TRP A 85 -25.35 -8.41 2.23
N LEU A 86 -25.20 -9.67 1.81
CA LEU A 86 -23.90 -10.22 1.45
C LEU A 86 -23.34 -9.53 0.20
N SER A 87 -24.16 -9.39 -0.84
CA SER A 87 -23.78 -8.73 -2.11
C SER A 87 -23.37 -7.27 -1.90
N GLU A 88 -24.12 -6.52 -1.07
CA GLU A 88 -23.80 -5.13 -0.77
C GLU A 88 -22.47 -4.99 -0.02
N SER A 89 -22.22 -5.88 0.95
CA SER A 89 -20.94 -5.95 1.68
C SER A 89 -19.78 -6.29 0.75
N GLU A 90 -19.97 -7.24 -0.17
CA GLU A 90 -18.95 -7.62 -1.14
C GLU A 90 -18.63 -6.47 -2.11
N SER A 91 -19.65 -5.75 -2.59
CA SER A 91 -19.51 -4.66 -3.56
C SER A 91 -18.72 -3.46 -3.00
N SER A 92 -19.09 -2.96 -1.82
CA SER A 92 -18.41 -1.81 -1.18
C SER A 92 -16.92 -2.09 -0.97
N LEU A 93 -16.63 -3.34 -0.59
CA LEU A 93 -15.27 -3.78 -0.34
C LEU A 93 -14.47 -4.03 -1.63
N LYS A 94 -15.10 -4.56 -2.69
CA LYS A 94 -14.46 -4.80 -3.99
C LYS A 94 -13.95 -3.50 -4.61
N ARG A 95 -14.68 -2.39 -4.46
CA ARG A 95 -14.30 -1.08 -5.01
C ARG A 95 -12.94 -0.61 -4.48
N SER A 96 -12.72 -0.79 -3.18
CA SER A 96 -11.51 -0.31 -2.50
C SER A 96 -10.29 -1.19 -2.75
N LEU A 97 -10.51 -2.51 -2.83
CA LEU A 97 -9.47 -3.46 -3.23
C LEU A 97 -9.01 -3.24 -4.68
N SER A 98 -9.91 -2.80 -5.56
CA SER A 98 -9.55 -2.48 -6.94
C SER A 98 -8.54 -1.34 -7.03
N LEU A 99 -8.64 -0.30 -6.19
CA LEU A 99 -7.68 0.80 -6.15
C LEU A 99 -6.30 0.33 -5.64
N MET A 100 -6.29 -0.51 -4.60
CA MET A 100 -5.05 -1.10 -4.09
C MET A 100 -4.32 -1.93 -5.16
N LYS A 101 -5.05 -2.70 -5.98
CA LYS A 101 -4.46 -3.46 -7.10
C LYS A 101 -3.76 -2.58 -8.12
N VAL A 102 -4.36 -1.43 -8.46
CA VAL A 102 -3.76 -0.48 -9.40
C VAL A 102 -2.49 0.12 -8.80
N LEU A 103 -2.52 0.51 -7.52
CA LEU A 103 -1.34 1.03 -6.82
C LEU A 103 -0.20 0.01 -6.79
N VAL A 104 -0.47 -1.27 -6.52
CA VAL A 104 0.54 -2.35 -6.55
C VAL A 104 1.26 -2.42 -7.89
N ALA A 105 0.53 -2.34 -9.00
CA ALA A 105 1.11 -2.35 -10.34
C ALA A 105 1.90 -1.06 -10.67
N LEU A 106 1.60 0.04 -9.99
CA LEU A 106 2.22 1.35 -10.22
C LEU A 106 3.63 1.44 -9.61
N PHE A 107 3.91 0.73 -8.51
CA PHE A 107 5.24 0.77 -7.86
C PHE A 107 6.40 0.26 -8.74
N PRO A 108 6.30 -0.91 -9.41
CA PRO A 108 7.34 -1.35 -10.33
C PRO A 108 7.50 -0.41 -11.53
N MET A 109 6.39 0.18 -12.02
CA MET A 109 6.45 1.13 -13.14
C MET A 109 7.14 2.43 -12.77
N LEU A 110 6.94 2.95 -11.57
CA LEU A 110 7.72 4.08 -11.05
C LEU A 110 9.20 3.71 -10.87
N GLY A 111 9.49 2.50 -10.42
CA GLY A 111 10.87 1.99 -10.32
C GLY A 111 11.57 1.91 -11.68
N LEU A 112 10.84 1.56 -12.74
CA LEU A 112 11.33 1.57 -14.12
C LEU A 112 11.50 2.99 -14.67
N LEU A 113 10.63 3.94 -14.29
CA LEU A 113 10.84 5.36 -14.62
C LEU A 113 12.18 5.88 -14.03
N GLY A 114 12.54 5.41 -12.84
CA GLY A 114 13.84 5.67 -12.22
C GLY A 114 15.01 5.19 -13.07
N THR A 115 14.92 4.00 -13.69
CA THR A 115 16.00 3.51 -14.57
C THR A 115 16.17 4.39 -15.80
N VAL A 116 15.06 4.77 -16.42
CA VAL A 116 15.07 5.60 -17.63
C VAL A 116 15.69 6.97 -17.32
N THR A 117 15.25 7.62 -16.25
CA THR A 117 15.77 8.93 -15.83
C THR A 117 17.24 8.88 -15.39
N GLY A 118 17.65 7.84 -14.67
CA GLY A 118 19.05 7.64 -14.28
C GLY A 118 19.96 7.39 -15.49
N MET A 119 19.52 6.58 -16.46
CA MET A 119 20.30 6.34 -17.69
C MET A 119 20.40 7.58 -18.57
N ILE A 120 19.36 8.43 -18.63
CA ILE A 120 19.43 9.74 -19.30
C ILE A 120 20.54 10.59 -18.67
N SER A 121 20.62 10.65 -17.34
CA SER A 121 21.68 11.39 -16.64
C SER A 121 23.09 10.87 -16.97
N VAL A 122 23.26 9.55 -17.14
CA VAL A 122 24.55 8.97 -17.56
C VAL A 122 24.93 9.43 -18.97
N PHE A 123 23.98 9.43 -19.90
CA PHE A 123 24.21 9.91 -21.27
C PHE A 123 24.54 11.41 -21.31
N ASP A 124 23.87 12.22 -20.48
CA ASP A 124 24.12 13.66 -20.39
C ASP A 124 25.54 13.96 -19.88
N VAL A 125 26.01 13.23 -18.87
CA VAL A 125 27.39 13.35 -18.35
C VAL A 125 28.41 12.96 -19.43
N MET A 126 28.17 11.87 -20.15
CA MET A 126 29.04 11.44 -21.26
C MET A 126 29.10 12.48 -22.38
N ALA A 127 27.97 13.12 -22.72
CA ALA A 127 27.93 14.16 -23.75
C ALA A 127 28.63 15.45 -23.31
N ALA A 128 28.54 15.82 -22.03
CA ALA A 128 29.11 17.06 -21.52
C ALA A 128 30.62 16.98 -21.20
N GLN A 129 31.08 15.86 -20.61
CA GLN A 129 32.43 15.73 -20.06
C GLN A 129 33.27 14.62 -20.74
N GLY A 130 32.68 13.89 -21.70
CA GLY A 130 33.31 12.73 -22.33
C GLY A 130 33.47 11.55 -21.37
N ASN A 131 34.25 10.55 -21.77
CA ASN A 131 34.49 9.34 -20.96
C ASN A 131 35.52 9.55 -19.83
N SER A 132 35.68 10.77 -19.32
CA SER A 132 36.81 11.16 -18.47
C SER A 132 36.57 10.97 -16.96
N GLU A 133 35.31 10.95 -16.50
CA GLU A 133 34.96 10.74 -15.09
C GLU A 133 34.03 9.52 -14.87
N PRO A 134 34.60 8.31 -14.63
CA PRO A 134 33.83 7.11 -14.31
C PRO A 134 32.96 7.24 -13.05
N ARG A 135 33.33 8.14 -12.13
CA ARG A 135 32.60 8.34 -10.86
C ARG A 135 31.22 8.94 -11.08
N LEU A 136 31.09 9.88 -12.02
CA LEU A 136 29.80 10.49 -12.35
C LEU A 136 28.90 9.49 -13.10
N MET A 137 29.49 8.64 -13.96
CA MET A 137 28.74 7.55 -14.60
C MET A 137 28.21 6.53 -13.57
N ALA A 138 29.04 6.15 -12.61
CA ALA A 138 28.63 5.26 -11.52
C ALA A 138 27.49 5.86 -10.68
N ALA A 139 27.48 7.19 -10.47
CA ALA A 139 26.41 7.88 -9.79
C ALA A 139 25.08 7.80 -10.55
N GLY A 140 25.07 8.00 -11.88
CA GLY A 140 23.86 7.88 -12.70
C GLY A 140 23.32 6.44 -12.78
N ILE A 141 24.19 5.43 -12.78
CA ILE A 141 23.78 4.02 -12.71
C ILE A 141 23.17 3.70 -11.33
N SER A 142 23.75 4.25 -10.26
CA SER A 142 23.17 4.12 -8.91
C SER A 142 21.79 4.78 -8.84
N MET A 143 21.62 5.95 -9.46
CA MET A 143 20.34 6.65 -9.54
C MET A 143 19.30 5.83 -10.32
N ALA A 144 19.73 5.08 -11.35
CA ALA A 144 18.85 4.19 -12.09
C ALA A 144 18.38 2.98 -11.25
N THR A 145 19.27 2.37 -10.49
CA THR A 145 19.04 1.05 -9.85
C THR A 145 18.34 1.15 -8.49
N ILE A 146 18.61 2.19 -7.70
CA ILE A 146 18.03 2.36 -6.35
C ILE A 146 16.49 2.43 -6.39
N PRO A 147 15.85 3.28 -7.22
CA PRO A 147 14.39 3.37 -7.28
C PRO A 147 13.73 2.07 -7.74
N THR A 148 14.38 1.30 -8.62
CA THR A 148 13.85 0.03 -9.11
C THR A 148 13.83 -1.02 -8.01
N MET A 149 14.92 -1.14 -7.25
CA MET A 149 14.97 -2.04 -6.11
C MET A 149 13.93 -1.65 -5.07
N ALA A 150 13.83 -0.35 -4.73
CA ALA A 150 12.83 0.15 -3.80
C ALA A 150 11.39 -0.14 -4.27
N GLY A 151 11.10 0.07 -5.56
CA GLY A 151 9.78 -0.19 -6.15
C GLY A 151 9.40 -1.67 -6.13
N MET A 152 10.35 -2.58 -6.39
CA MET A 152 10.10 -4.03 -6.33
C MET A 152 9.88 -4.52 -4.89
N VAL A 153 10.70 -4.07 -3.94
CA VAL A 153 10.54 -4.45 -2.52
C VAL A 153 9.21 -3.95 -1.99
N ALA A 154 8.82 -2.71 -2.33
CA ALA A 154 7.52 -2.17 -1.99
C ALA A 154 6.40 -3.03 -2.60
N ALA A 155 6.46 -3.34 -3.90
CA ALA A 155 5.47 -4.17 -4.58
C ALA A 155 5.29 -5.56 -3.92
N LEU A 156 6.39 -6.22 -3.55
CA LEU A 156 6.35 -7.51 -2.86
C LEU A 156 5.65 -7.42 -1.50
N TRP A 157 5.99 -6.41 -0.71
CA TRP A 157 5.33 -6.17 0.57
C TRP A 157 3.81 -5.99 0.41
N TYR A 158 3.39 -5.27 -0.63
CA TYR A 158 1.98 -5.01 -0.87
C TYR A 158 1.19 -6.22 -1.32
N VAL A 159 1.77 -7.07 -2.17
CA VAL A 159 1.11 -8.32 -2.58
C VAL A 159 0.87 -9.21 -1.36
N CYS A 160 1.87 -9.37 -0.49
CA CYS A 160 1.72 -10.10 0.76
C CYS A 160 0.58 -9.54 1.62
N LEU A 161 0.56 -8.22 1.81
CA LEU A 161 -0.45 -7.57 2.63
C LEU A 161 -1.86 -7.66 2.02
N PHE A 162 -1.97 -7.53 0.70
CA PHE A 162 -3.22 -7.68 -0.03
C PHE A 162 -3.83 -9.07 0.16
N GLU A 163 -3.02 -10.12 0.06
CA GLU A 163 -3.48 -11.51 0.27
C GLU A 163 -3.94 -11.76 1.72
N ILE A 164 -3.24 -11.24 2.71
CA ILE A 164 -3.64 -11.34 4.13
C ILE A 164 -5.01 -10.68 4.34
N ILE A 165 -5.22 -9.47 3.81
CA ILE A 165 -6.50 -8.77 3.88
C ILE A 165 -7.58 -9.54 3.10
N TRP A 166 -7.25 -10.16 1.98
CA TRP A 166 -8.19 -10.93 1.18
C TRP A 166 -8.68 -12.20 1.91
N ILE A 167 -7.76 -12.97 2.47
CA ILE A 167 -8.06 -14.20 3.24
C ILE A 167 -8.89 -13.89 4.48
N GLY A 168 -8.55 -12.83 5.22
CA GLY A 168 -9.32 -12.40 6.40
C GLY A 168 -10.81 -12.15 6.10
N ARG A 169 -11.13 -11.68 4.88
CA ARG A 169 -12.52 -11.49 4.44
C ARG A 169 -13.23 -12.80 4.14
N ALA A 170 -12.56 -13.72 3.45
CA ALA A 170 -13.15 -15.00 3.05
C ALA A 170 -13.56 -15.81 4.30
N GLN A 171 -12.70 -15.84 5.31
CA GLN A 171 -12.99 -16.50 6.59
C GLN A 171 -14.12 -15.81 7.35
N ALA A 172 -14.13 -14.48 7.38
CA ALA A 172 -15.20 -13.70 8.00
C ALA A 172 -16.58 -13.94 7.36
N ILE A 173 -16.66 -14.07 6.04
CA ILE A 173 -17.90 -14.37 5.32
C ILE A 173 -18.32 -15.84 5.52
N ALA A 174 -17.37 -16.77 5.45
CA ALA A 174 -17.64 -18.20 5.64
C ALA A 174 -18.12 -18.55 7.05
N PHE A 175 -17.51 -17.97 8.09
CA PHE A 175 -17.95 -18.14 9.47
C PHE A 175 -19.40 -17.64 9.68
N ARG A 176 -19.78 -16.54 9.01
CA ARG A 176 -21.15 -15.98 9.05
C ARG A 176 -22.18 -16.87 8.37
N ALA A 177 -21.79 -17.61 7.32
CA ALA A 177 -22.67 -18.56 6.65
C ALA A 177 -22.97 -19.78 7.53
N HIS A 178 -21.99 -20.26 8.31
CA HIS A 178 -22.16 -21.37 9.25
C HIS A 178 -22.88 -20.97 10.54
N ALA A 179 -22.57 -19.81 11.13
CA ALA A 179 -23.20 -19.37 12.38
C ALA A 179 -24.70 -19.00 12.24
N ALA A 180 -25.19 -18.78 11.01
CA ALA A 180 -26.58 -18.43 10.74
C ALA A 180 -27.49 -19.66 10.46
N ASN A 181 -26.93 -20.87 10.42
CA ASN A 181 -27.66 -22.12 10.20
C ASN A 181 -27.34 -23.09 11.34
N PRO A 182 -28.13 -23.11 12.43
CA PRO A 182 -28.06 -24.18 13.43
C PRO A 182 -28.52 -25.51 12.85
#